data_AF-A0A9P5NP16-F1
#
_entry.id   AF-A0A9P5NP16-F1
#
_cell.length_a   1.000
_cell.length_b   1.000
_cell.length_c   1.000
_cell.angle_alpha   90.00
_cell.angle_beta   90.00
_cell.angle_gamma   90.00
#
_symmetry.space_group_name_H-M   'P 1'
#
loop_
_entity.id
_entity.type
_entity.pdbx_description
1 polymer ?
#
loop_
_entity_poly.entity_id
_entity_poly.type
_entity_poly.pdbx_seq_one_letter_code
_entity_poly.pdbx_strand_id
1 'polypeptide(L)'
;MHPSLRCCSARVHTPLIKFLGKRSYPSTPDAPHPHPAAPAELKQRFSEFLAKMNASSSSESAAKASSGPAVYSEFWEAPPKFWNYKTRHIEEAEIEAIMTGGASSY
;
A
#
# COMPACT_ATOMS: atom_id res chain seq x y z
N MET A 1 24.66 -29.47 53.56
CA MET A 1 24.62 -28.60 52.36
C MET A 1 23.40 -27.69 52.50
N HIS A 2 23.60 -26.38 52.61
CA HIS A 2 22.53 -25.42 52.93
C HIS A 2 21.89 -24.86 51.64
N PRO A 3 20.57 -25.02 51.43
CA PRO A 3 19.89 -24.52 50.24
C PRO A 3 19.36 -23.10 50.49
N SER A 4 20.23 -22.09 50.49
CA SER A 4 19.80 -20.72 50.80
C SER A 4 20.52 -19.63 50.02
N LEU A 5 20.79 -19.84 48.72
CA LEU A 5 21.36 -18.79 47.85
C LEU A 5 20.76 -18.80 46.44
N ARG A 6 19.42 -18.72 46.32
CA ARG A 6 18.79 -18.55 44.99
C ARG A 6 17.52 -17.69 44.96
N CYS A 7 17.42 -16.67 45.80
CA CYS A 7 16.27 -15.75 45.78
C CYS A 7 16.57 -14.33 45.26
N CYS A 8 17.84 -13.92 45.13
CA CYS A 8 18.18 -12.53 44.79
C CYS A 8 18.26 -12.21 43.28
N SER A 9 18.27 -13.21 42.38
CA SER A 9 18.42 -12.97 40.93
C SER A 9 17.10 -12.72 40.20
N ALA A 10 15.95 -13.07 40.78
CA ALA A 10 14.66 -13.00 40.09
C ALA A 10 14.09 -11.57 39.97
N ARG A 11 14.66 -10.59 40.68
CA ARG A 11 14.18 -9.20 40.72
C ARG A 11 15.05 -8.20 39.94
N VAL A 12 16.19 -8.62 39.39
CA VAL A 12 17.17 -7.71 38.75
C VAL A 12 16.98 -7.61 37.23
N HIS A 13 16.35 -8.62 36.61
CA HIS A 13 16.23 -8.71 35.15
C HIS A 13 14.77 -8.81 34.68
N THR A 14 13.91 -7.92 35.15
CA THR A 14 12.58 -7.75 34.54
C THR A 14 12.73 -6.90 33.28
N PRO A 15 12.46 -7.42 32.06
CA PRO A 15 12.55 -6.62 30.84
C PRO A 15 11.51 -5.49 30.86
N LEU A 16 11.93 -4.27 30.50
CA LEU A 16 11.06 -3.09 30.43
C LEU A 16 10.00 -3.19 29.32
N ILE A 17 10.18 -4.13 28.39
CA ILE A 17 9.26 -4.38 27.28
C ILE A 17 8.18 -5.34 27.76
N LYS A 18 6.94 -4.84 27.84
CA LYS A 18 5.75 -5.65 28.11
C LYS A 18 5.05 -5.94 26.79
N PHE A 19 5.00 -7.20 26.39
CA PHE A 19 4.24 -7.61 25.21
C PHE A 19 2.74 -7.47 25.52
N LEU A 20 2.05 -6.59 24.78
CA LEU A 20 0.63 -6.25 24.97
C LEU A 20 -0.35 -7.39 24.58
N GLY A 21 0.12 -8.63 24.44
CA GLY A 21 -0.68 -9.76 23.96
C GLY A 21 -1.01 -9.68 22.47
N LYS A 22 -1.96 -10.52 22.02
CA LYS A 22 -2.43 -10.54 20.63
C LYS A 22 -3.26 -9.29 20.35
N ARG A 23 -2.79 -8.40 19.47
CA ARG A 23 -3.56 -7.25 19.02
C ARG A 23 -4.73 -7.75 18.18
N SER A 24 -5.97 -7.55 18.66
CA SER A 24 -7.16 -7.81 17.87
C SER A 24 -7.44 -6.58 17.01
N TYR A 25 -7.31 -6.72 15.70
CA TYR A 25 -7.80 -5.69 14.79
C TYR A 25 -9.33 -5.80 14.68
N PRO A 26 -10.05 -4.68 14.56
CA PRO A 26 -11.47 -4.73 14.24
C PRO A 26 -11.65 -5.41 12.88
N SER A 27 -12.58 -6.37 12.80
CA SER A 27 -12.88 -7.08 11.55
C SER A 27 -13.61 -6.19 10.54
N THR A 28 -14.27 -5.13 11.01
CA THR A 28 -15.00 -4.19 10.18
C THR A 28 -14.12 -3.01 9.82
N PRO A 29 -14.04 -2.62 8.53
CA PRO A 29 -13.37 -1.40 8.14
C PRO A 29 -14.08 -0.18 8.73
N ASP A 30 -13.31 0.83 9.09
CA ASP A 30 -13.86 2.10 9.57
C ASP A 30 -14.65 2.81 8.46
N ALA A 31 -15.70 3.52 8.87
CA ALA A 31 -16.48 4.33 7.96
C ALA A 31 -15.63 5.50 7.40
N PRO A 32 -15.70 5.79 6.10
CA PRO A 32 -14.97 6.90 5.50
C PRO A 32 -15.45 8.24 6.10
N HIS A 33 -14.51 9.08 6.50
CA HIS A 33 -14.80 10.38 7.14
C HIS A 33 -13.80 11.45 6.65
N PRO A 34 -14.19 12.74 6.69
CA PRO A 34 -13.30 13.81 6.27
C PRO A 34 -12.13 13.97 7.26
N HIS A 35 -10.94 14.25 6.75
CA HIS A 35 -9.74 14.42 7.57
C HIS A 35 -9.87 15.65 8.50
N PRO A 36 -9.45 15.55 9.79
CA PRO A 36 -9.60 16.64 10.75
C PRO A 36 -8.82 17.91 10.36
N ALA A 37 -7.68 17.78 9.67
CA ALA A 37 -6.90 18.91 9.17
C ALA A 37 -7.27 19.36 7.74
N ALA A 38 -8.33 18.81 7.14
CA ALA A 38 -8.74 19.24 5.80
C ALA A 38 -9.31 20.68 5.82
N PRO A 39 -9.13 21.45 4.72
CA PRO A 39 -9.81 22.71 4.50
C PRO A 39 -11.33 22.59 4.67
N ALA A 40 -11.97 23.64 5.18
CA ALA A 40 -13.41 23.62 5.50
C ALA A 40 -14.28 23.29 4.29
N GLU A 41 -13.91 23.77 3.10
CA GLU A 41 -14.63 23.50 1.85
C GLU A 41 -14.68 22.01 1.51
N LEU A 42 -13.55 21.30 1.63
CA LEU A 42 -13.47 19.87 1.31
C LEU A 42 -14.21 19.01 2.34
N LYS A 43 -14.26 19.44 3.61
CA LYS A 43 -15.06 18.76 4.63
C LYS A 43 -16.55 18.81 4.30
N GLN A 44 -17.04 19.94 3.79
CA GLN A 44 -18.45 20.10 3.41
C GLN A 44 -18.83 19.25 2.20
N ARG A 45 -17.92 19.08 1.23
CA ARG A 45 -18.17 18.33 -0.02
C ARG A 45 -17.87 16.83 0.08
N PHE A 46 -17.50 16.33 1.26
CA PHE A 46 -17.10 14.93 1.43
C PHE A 46 -18.25 13.94 1.13
N SER A 47 -19.48 14.28 1.50
CA SER A 47 -20.66 13.44 1.22
C SER A 47 -20.94 13.31 -0.28
N GLU A 48 -20.85 14.42 -1.02
CA GLU A 48 -21.00 14.45 -2.48
C GLU A 48 -19.93 13.60 -3.16
N PHE A 49 -18.69 13.67 -2.67
CA PHE A 49 -17.58 12.85 -3.15
C PHE A 49 -17.84 11.34 -2.95
N LEU A 50 -18.31 10.93 -1.78
CA LEU A 50 -18.67 9.54 -1.52
C LEU A 50 -19.82 9.06 -2.42
N ALA A 51 -20.85 9.90 -2.63
CA ALA A 51 -21.94 9.57 -3.54
C ALA A 51 -21.45 9.39 -4.99
N LYS A 52 -20.54 10.25 -5.45
CA LYS A 52 -19.91 10.15 -6.78
C LYS A 52 -19.08 8.89 -6.92
N MET A 53 -18.27 8.56 -5.92
CA MET A 53 -17.42 7.36 -5.91
C MET A 53 -18.26 6.08 -6.01
N ASN A 54 -19.32 5.97 -5.21
CA ASN A 54 -20.22 4.81 -5.22
C ASN A 54 -21.02 4.71 -6.53
N ALA A 55 -21.40 5.85 -7.13
CA ALA A 55 -22.05 5.86 -8.44
C ALA A 55 -21.09 5.37 -9.54
N SER A 56 -19.82 5.76 -9.48
CA SER A 56 -18.78 5.33 -10.44
C SER A 56 -18.36 3.87 -10.27
N SER A 57 -18.43 3.29 -9.07
CA SER A 57 -18.13 1.85 -8.88
C SER A 57 -19.23 0.93 -9.45
N SER A 58 -20.40 1.49 -9.80
CA SER A 58 -21.54 0.75 -10.34
C SER A 58 -21.64 0.83 -11.87
N SER A 59 -20.73 1.56 -12.52
CA SER A 59 -20.74 1.77 -13.96
C SER A 59 -19.45 1.20 -14.57
N GLU A 60 -19.48 -0.10 -14.84
CA GLU A 60 -18.71 -0.65 -15.95
C GLU A 60 -19.09 0.11 -17.22
N SER A 61 -18.12 0.85 -17.75
CA SER A 61 -17.99 1.24 -19.16
C SER A 61 -19.25 1.77 -19.85
N ALA A 62 -19.68 2.99 -19.51
CA ALA A 62 -20.47 3.82 -20.43
C ALA A 62 -19.57 4.94 -20.96
N ALA A 63 -18.82 4.63 -22.02
CA ALA A 63 -18.04 5.60 -22.78
C ALA A 63 -18.97 6.67 -23.35
N LYS A 64 -19.06 7.81 -22.65
CA LYS A 64 -19.64 9.03 -23.21
C LYS A 64 -18.61 9.63 -24.15
N ALA A 65 -18.80 9.41 -25.45
CA ALA A 65 -18.11 10.10 -26.52
C ALA A 65 -18.23 11.62 -26.29
N SER A 66 -17.23 12.16 -25.63
CA SER A 66 -16.98 13.58 -25.50
C SER A 66 -15.54 13.76 -25.94
N SER A 67 -15.26 14.88 -26.59
CA SER A 67 -14.00 15.28 -27.23
C SER A 67 -12.84 15.47 -26.23
N GLY A 68 -12.68 14.54 -25.28
CA GLY A 68 -11.60 14.47 -24.31
C GLY A 68 -10.54 13.44 -24.72
N PRO A 69 -9.42 13.37 -23.97
CA PRO A 69 -8.35 12.43 -24.26
C PRO A 69 -8.90 10.99 -24.33
N ALA A 70 -8.42 10.22 -25.30
CA ALA A 70 -8.83 8.84 -25.48
C ALA A 70 -8.66 8.06 -24.17
N VAL A 71 -9.78 7.60 -23.61
CA VAL A 71 -9.81 6.73 -22.43
C VAL A 71 -9.78 5.30 -22.95
N TYR A 72 -8.66 4.62 -22.75
CA TYR A 72 -8.46 3.22 -23.13
C TYR A 72 -9.01 2.30 -22.04
N SER A 73 -9.62 1.16 -22.41
CA SER A 73 -10.11 0.19 -21.43
C SER A 73 -8.96 -0.62 -20.85
N GLU A 74 -8.05 -1.07 -21.72
CA GLU A 74 -6.88 -1.84 -21.30
C GLU A 74 -5.59 -1.04 -21.48
N PHE A 75 -4.64 -1.28 -20.58
CA PHE A 75 -3.34 -0.61 -20.58
C PHE A 75 -2.56 -0.78 -21.90
N TRP A 76 -2.67 -1.94 -22.55
CA TRP A 76 -1.99 -2.27 -23.82
C TRP A 76 -2.63 -1.62 -25.05
N GLU A 77 -3.85 -1.10 -24.94
CA GLU A 77 -4.49 -0.32 -26.01
C GLU A 77 -3.95 1.11 -26.09
N ALA A 78 -3.33 1.58 -25.00
CA ALA A 78 -2.70 2.89 -24.98
C ALA A 78 -1.54 2.95 -25.99
N PRO A 79 -1.24 4.14 -26.54
CA PRO A 79 -0.14 4.33 -27.49
C PRO A 79 1.18 3.75 -26.97
N PRO A 80 2.01 3.16 -27.84
CA PRO A 80 3.22 2.44 -27.46
C PRO A 80 4.21 3.29 -26.65
N LYS A 81 4.14 4.62 -26.77
CA LYS A 81 4.94 5.54 -25.96
C LYS A 81 4.72 5.39 -24.45
N PHE A 82 3.54 4.91 -24.02
CA PHE A 82 3.20 4.79 -22.60
C PHE A 82 3.65 3.47 -21.96
N TRP A 83 3.89 2.43 -22.76
CA TRP A 83 4.26 1.10 -22.25
C TRP A 83 5.59 0.56 -22.81
N ASN A 84 5.97 0.94 -24.03
CA ASN A 84 7.29 0.69 -24.63
C ASN A 84 8.24 1.86 -24.40
N TYR A 85 8.53 2.17 -23.12
CA TYR A 85 9.55 3.16 -22.83
C TYR A 85 10.94 2.57 -23.04
N LYS A 86 11.86 3.33 -23.65
CA LYS A 86 13.22 2.86 -23.96
C LYS A 86 13.95 2.28 -22.73
N THR A 87 13.68 2.81 -21.54
CA THR A 87 14.26 2.36 -20.26
C THR A 87 13.71 1.02 -19.74
N ARG A 88 12.68 0.44 -20.40
CA ARG A 88 12.11 -0.87 -20.04
C ARG A 88 12.69 -2.02 -20.86
N HIS A 89 13.52 -1.73 -21.85
CA HIS A 89 14.29 -2.77 -22.54
C HIS A 89 15.50 -3.11 -21.68
N ILE A 90 15.42 -4.24 -20.97
CA ILE A 90 16.53 -4.80 -20.21
C ILE A 90 17.33 -5.67 -21.19
N GLU A 91 18.63 -5.43 -21.31
CA GLU A 91 19.49 -6.25 -22.17
C GLU A 91 19.70 -7.64 -21.55
N GLU A 92 19.96 -8.66 -22.37
CA GLU A 92 20.12 -10.04 -21.88
C GLU A 92 21.22 -10.16 -20.82
N ALA A 93 22.30 -9.39 -20.96
CA ALA A 93 23.38 -9.32 -19.96
C ALA A 93 22.92 -8.74 -18.62
N GLU A 94 22.02 -7.76 -18.62
CA GLU A 94 21.44 -7.19 -17.40
C GLU A 94 20.47 -8.19 -16.75
N ILE A 95 19.67 -8.91 -17.54
CA ILE A 95 18.81 -9.99 -17.06
C ILE A 95 19.66 -11.06 -16.38
N GLU A 96 20.75 -11.48 -17.02
CA GLU A 96 21.68 -12.47 -16.46
C GLU A 96 22.31 -11.95 -15.17
N ALA A 97 22.77 -10.70 -15.13
CA ALA A 97 23.33 -10.09 -13.93
C ALA A 97 22.32 -10.06 -12.77
N ILE A 98 21.05 -9.76 -13.03
CA ILE A 98 20.00 -9.78 -12.00
C ILE A 98 19.73 -11.22 -11.53
N MET A 99 19.62 -12.17 -12.46
CA MET A 99 19.32 -13.57 -12.16
C MET A 99 20.47 -14.28 -11.42
N THR A 100 21.71 -13.91 -11.71
CA THR A 100 22.91 -14.42 -11.05
C THR A 100 23.27 -13.63 -9.78
N GLY A 101 22.48 -12.62 -9.44
CA GLY A 101 22.64 -11.82 -8.22
C GLY A 101 23.80 -10.83 -8.24
N GLY A 102 24.34 -10.50 -9.43
CA GLY A 102 25.36 -9.46 -9.66
C GLY A 102 26.72 -9.72 -9.01
N ALA A 103 26.84 -10.72 -8.15
CA ALA A 103 28.02 -11.03 -7.35
C ALA A 103 28.98 -12.00 -8.05
N SER A 104 28.55 -12.67 -9.14
CA SER A 104 29.35 -13.67 -9.86
C SER A 104 30.31 -13.10 -10.91
N SER A 105 30.32 -11.78 -11.15
CA SER A 105 31.12 -11.16 -12.22
C SER A 105 32.43 -10.49 -11.73
N TYR A 106 32.84 -10.73 -10.47
CA TYR A 106 34.15 -10.31 -9.94
C TYR A 106 35.12 -11.47 -9.81
#